data_AF-A0A1A6XTJ0-F1
#
_entry.id   AF-A0A1A6XTJ0-F1
#
_cell.length_a   1.000
_cell.length_b   1.000
_cell.length_c   1.000
_cell.angle_alpha   90.00
_cell.angle_beta   90.00
_cell.angle_gamma   90.00
#
_symmetry.space_group_name_H-M   'P 1'
#
loop_
_entity.id
_entity.type
_entity.pdbx_description
1 polymer ?
#
loop_
_entity_poly.entity_id
_entity_poly.type
_entity_poly.pdbx_seq_one_letter_code
_entity_poly.pdbx_strand_id
1 'polypeptide(L)'
;MSTSIDPLTAKRPASEQVWQTFLAGLNELPPDARAILLLHDVLGAGFEDIVPLLGLDVSTCLQRLDLARAHLLARKSTLERKEE
;
A
#
# COMPACT_ATOMS: atom_id res chain seq x y z
N MET A 1 -17.64 35.80 -21.81
CA MET A 1 -16.32 35.64 -21.17
C MET A 1 -16.34 34.31 -20.44
N SER A 2 -15.93 33.23 -21.12
CA SER A 2 -15.90 31.90 -20.53
C SER A 2 -14.58 31.73 -19.81
N THR A 3 -14.60 31.82 -18.49
CA THR A 3 -13.45 31.45 -17.65
C THR A 3 -13.27 29.94 -17.73
N SER A 4 -12.39 29.51 -18.63
CA SER A 4 -11.85 28.16 -18.66
C SER A 4 -11.01 27.98 -17.39
N ILE A 5 -11.60 27.40 -16.35
CA ILE A 5 -10.86 26.94 -15.18
C ILE A 5 -10.12 25.69 -15.66
N ASP A 6 -8.83 25.82 -15.98
CA ASP A 6 -7.98 24.69 -16.33
C ASP A 6 -8.02 23.66 -15.17
N PRO A 7 -8.59 22.46 -15.37
CA PRO A 7 -8.74 21.45 -14.32
C PRO A 7 -7.40 20.86 -13.86
N LEU A 8 -6.31 21.19 -14.55
CA LEU A 8 -4.94 20.74 -14.24
C LEU A 8 -4.30 21.48 -13.06
N THR A 9 -4.93 22.55 -12.55
CA THR A 9 -4.37 23.41 -11.49
C THR A 9 -4.94 23.12 -10.10
N ALA A 10 -6.01 22.33 -9.99
CA ALA A 10 -6.56 21.95 -8.70
C ALA A 10 -5.64 20.93 -8.03
N LYS A 11 -4.96 21.35 -6.94
CA LYS A 11 -4.19 20.43 -6.08
C LYS A 11 -5.13 19.29 -5.66
N ARG A 12 -4.79 18.04 -6.00
CA ARG A 12 -5.58 16.87 -5.61
C ARG A 12 -5.82 16.89 -4.09
N PRO A 13 -6.98 16.44 -3.58
CA PRO A 13 -7.22 16.31 -2.16
C PRO A 13 -6.09 15.54 -1.47
N ALA A 14 -5.73 15.90 -0.24
CA ALA A 14 -4.68 15.23 0.51
C ALA A 14 -4.94 13.72 0.65
N SER A 15 -6.21 13.33 0.86
CA SER A 15 -6.64 11.94 0.89
C SER A 15 -6.33 11.19 -0.42
N GLU A 16 -6.51 11.85 -1.57
CA GLU A 16 -6.19 11.27 -2.87
C GLU A 16 -4.67 11.11 -3.05
N GLN A 17 -3.88 12.09 -2.62
CA GLN A 17 -2.41 11.99 -2.69
C GLN A 17 -1.86 10.85 -1.81
N VAL A 18 -2.38 10.72 -0.59
CA VAL A 18 -2.07 9.61 0.32
C VAL A 18 -2.45 8.28 -0.32
N TRP A 19 -3.67 8.19 -0.86
CA TRP A 19 -4.15 6.96 -1.50
C TRP A 19 -3.31 6.56 -2.71
N GLN A 20 -2.97 7.49 -3.59
CA GLN A 20 -2.13 7.22 -4.77
C GLN A 20 -0.73 6.74 -4.37
N THR A 21 -0.17 7.32 -3.30
CA THR A 21 1.15 6.90 -2.79
C THR A 21 1.09 5.50 -2.17
N PHE A 22 0.00 5.20 -1.46
CA PHE A 22 -0.23 3.86 -0.92
C PHE A 22 -0.36 2.81 -2.03
N LEU A 23 -1.16 3.09 -3.07
CA LEU A 23 -1.29 2.22 -4.24
C LEU A 23 0.04 2.01 -4.96
N ALA A 24 0.84 3.06 -5.12
CA ALA A 24 2.19 2.94 -5.69
C ALA A 24 3.08 2.02 -4.84
N GLY A 25 3.08 2.19 -3.52
CA GLY A 25 3.82 1.31 -2.61
C GLY A 25 3.35 -0.15 -2.68
N LEU A 26 2.03 -0.39 -2.75
CA LEU A 26 1.49 -1.74 -2.94
C LEU A 26 1.93 -2.35 -4.27
N ASN A 27 1.99 -1.58 -5.35
CA ASN A 27 2.38 -2.07 -6.68
C ASN A 27 3.85 -2.45 -6.80
N GLU A 28 4.72 -1.95 -5.92
CA GLU A 28 6.13 -2.31 -5.89
C GLU A 28 6.43 -3.59 -5.10
N LEU A 29 5.48 -4.03 -4.27
CA LEU A 29 5.62 -5.28 -3.53
C LEU A 29 5.51 -6.49 -4.48
N PRO A 30 6.26 -7.58 -4.20
CA PRO A 30 6.01 -8.87 -4.83
C PRO A 30 4.53 -9.28 -4.69
N PRO A 31 3.93 -9.96 -5.68
CA PRO A 31 2.50 -10.30 -5.68
C PRO A 31 2.05 -11.00 -4.39
N ASP A 32 2.83 -11.99 -3.95
CA ASP A 32 2.53 -12.76 -2.75
C ASP A 32 2.62 -11.90 -1.48
N ALA A 33 3.63 -11.03 -1.37
CA ALA A 33 3.78 -10.13 -0.22
C ALA A 33 2.60 -9.15 -0.12
N ARG A 34 2.16 -8.62 -1.27
CA ARG A 34 0.95 -7.80 -1.36
C ARG A 34 -0.30 -8.59 -0.95
N ALA A 35 -0.45 -9.83 -1.44
CA ALA A 35 -1.58 -10.68 -1.08
C ALA A 35 -1.61 -10.98 0.43
N ILE A 36 -0.48 -11.41 1.00
CA ILE A 36 -0.36 -11.68 2.45
C ILE A 36 -0.74 -10.43 3.24
N LEU A 37 -0.21 -9.26 2.89
CA LEU A 37 -0.52 -8.01 3.57
C LEU A 37 -2.02 -7.68 3.52
N LEU A 38 -2.66 -7.75 2.35
CA LEU A 38 -4.08 -7.40 2.21
C LEU A 38 -4.97 -8.43 2.92
N LEU A 39 -4.68 -9.71 2.80
CA LEU A 39 -5.44 -10.77 3.48
C LEU A 39 -5.30 -10.65 5.00
N HIS A 40 -4.09 -10.43 5.52
CA HIS A 40 -3.85 -10.37 6.95
C HIS A 40 -4.28 -9.04 7.57
N ASP A 41 -3.82 -7.90 7.04
CA ASP A 41 -3.99 -6.59 7.70
C ASP A 41 -5.28 -5.87 7.30
N VAL A 42 -5.88 -6.19 6.14
CA VAL A 42 -7.15 -5.58 5.70
C VAL A 42 -8.33 -6.52 5.94
N LEU A 43 -8.20 -7.80 5.61
CA LEU A 43 -9.29 -8.77 5.81
C LEU A 43 -9.23 -9.50 7.16
N GLY A 44 -8.12 -9.39 7.90
CA GLY A 44 -7.99 -10.00 9.22
C GLY A 44 -7.80 -11.53 9.20
N ALA A 45 -7.39 -12.10 8.06
CA ALA A 45 -7.20 -13.54 7.93
C ALA A 45 -5.97 -14.02 8.73
N GLY A 46 -6.11 -15.15 9.42
CA GLY A 46 -5.02 -15.81 10.11
C GLY A 46 -4.05 -16.52 9.14
N PHE A 47 -2.83 -16.80 9.61
CA PHE A 47 -1.84 -17.52 8.80
C PHE A 47 -2.26 -18.94 8.46
N GLU A 48 -3.12 -19.56 9.28
CA GLU A 48 -3.74 -20.86 9.03
C GLU A 48 -4.55 -20.90 7.73
N ASP A 49 -5.14 -19.77 7.33
CA ASP A 49 -5.91 -19.65 6.08
C ASP A 49 -5.02 -19.18 4.91
N ILE A 50 -4.07 -18.27 5.19
CA ILE A 50 -3.22 -17.66 4.17
C ILE A 50 -2.18 -18.63 3.61
N VAL A 51 -1.53 -19.42 4.48
CA VAL A 51 -0.49 -20.40 4.09
C VAL A 51 -0.98 -21.39 3.03
N PRO A 52 -2.08 -22.13 3.24
CA PRO A 52 -2.57 -23.07 2.23
C PRO A 52 -3.08 -22.36 0.97
N LEU A 53 -3.65 -21.15 1.09
CA LEU A 53 -4.15 -20.39 -0.06
C LEU A 53 -3.03 -19.99 -1.03
N LEU A 54 -1.85 -19.65 -0.50
CA LEU A 54 -0.71 -19.18 -1.29
C LEU A 54 0.33 -20.26 -1.58
N GLY A 55 0.22 -21.44 -0.96
CA GLY A 55 1.18 -22.53 -1.11
C GLY A 55 2.57 -22.18 -0.58
N LEU A 56 2.65 -21.33 0.45
CA LEU A 56 3.88 -20.87 1.09
C LEU A 56 3.98 -21.43 2.51
N ASP A 57 5.18 -21.58 3.04
CA ASP A 57 5.34 -21.89 4.46
C ASP A 57 5.09 -20.65 5.35
N VAL A 58 4.77 -20.90 6.62
CA VAL A 58 4.44 -19.84 7.59
C VAL A 58 5.58 -18.84 7.80
N SER A 59 6.84 -19.29 7.75
CA SER A 59 7.99 -18.41 7.98
C SER A 59 8.17 -17.43 6.82
N THR A 60 7.98 -17.90 5.59
CA THR A 60 7.96 -17.06 4.39
C THR A 60 6.83 -16.03 4.45
N CYS A 61 5.63 -16.43 4.90
CA CYS A 61 4.50 -15.52 5.06
C CYS A 61 4.80 -14.40 6.07
N LEU A 62 5.34 -14.75 7.24
CA LEU A 62 5.73 -13.79 8.28
C LEU A 62 6.80 -12.82 7.78
N GLN A 63 7.88 -13.33 7.19
CA GLN A 63 8.97 -12.51 6.68
C GLN A 63 8.48 -11.53 5.59
N ARG A 64 7.63 -12.00 4.68
CA ARG A 64 7.07 -11.16 3.60
C ARG A 64 6.12 -10.11 4.14
N LEU A 65 5.33 -10.43 5.16
CA LEU A 65 4.44 -9.49 5.80
C LEU A 65 5.23 -8.36 6.49
N ASP A 66 6.27 -8.69 7.23
CA ASP A 66 7.14 -7.69 7.88
C ASP A 66 7.84 -6.80 6.86
N LEU A 67 8.36 -7.38 5.77
CA LEU A 67 8.96 -6.62 4.67
C LEU A 67 7.94 -5.66 4.01
N ALA A 68 6.72 -6.14 3.77
CA ALA A 68 5.66 -5.34 3.16
C ALA A 68 5.26 -4.14 4.06
N ARG A 69 5.12 -4.37 5.37
CA ARG A 69 4.84 -3.32 6.35
C ARG A 69 5.97 -2.29 6.41
N ALA A 70 7.22 -2.73 6.47
CA ALA A 70 8.38 -1.85 6.47
C ALA A 70 8.45 -1.00 5.19
N HIS A 71 8.16 -1.60 4.04
CA HIS A 71 8.13 -0.90 2.75
C HIS A 71 7.07 0.23 2.73
N LEU A 72 5.85 -0.05 3.18
CA LEU A 72 4.78 0.96 3.21
C LEU A 72 5.03 2.05 4.24
N LEU A 73 5.62 1.72 5.39
CA LEU A 73 6.04 2.71 6.39
C LEU A 73 7.10 3.67 5.83
N ALA A 74 8.08 3.16 5.10
CA ALA A 74 9.09 4.00 4.44
C ALA A 74 8.45 4.97 3.43
N ARG A 75 7.40 4.53 2.72
CA ARG A 75 6.64 5.39 1.79
C ARG A 75 5.85 6.47 2.50
N LYS A 76 5.21 6.16 3.63
CA LYS A 76 4.52 7.15 4.47
C LYS A 76 5.45 8.28 4.91
N SER A 77 6.65 7.96 5.39
CA SER A 77 7.64 8.98 5.81
C SER A 77 8.08 9.93 4.69
N THR A 78 7.90 9.54 3.43
CA THR A 78 8.21 10.37 2.27
C THR A 78 7.09 11.35 1.94
N LEU A 79 5.84 11.05 2.34
CA LEU A 79 4.73 11.99 2.23
C LEU A 79 4.85 13.11 3.25
N GLU A 80 5.14 12.77 4.51
CA GLU A 80 5.26 13.74 5.61
C GLU A 80 6.35 14.79 5.30
N ARG A 81 7.47 14.36 4.71
CA ARG A 81 8.57 15.26 4.29
C ARG A 81 8.27 16.17 3.09
N LYS A 82 7.21 15.90 2.32
CA LYS A 82 6.80 16.74 1.18
C LYS A 82 5.79 17.82 1.57
N GLU A 83 5.23 17.72 2.78
CA GLU A 83 4.26 18.70 3.31
C GLU A 83 4.95 19.80 4.15
N GLU A 84 6.23 19.63 4.47
CA GLU A 84 7.11 20.59 5.18
C GLU A 84 7.93 21.45 4.20
#